data_AF-A0A1U7PW84-F1
#
_entry.id   AF-A0A1U7PW84-F1
#
_cell.length_a   1.000
_cell.length_b   1.000
_cell.length_c   1.000
_cell.angle_alpha   90.00
_cell.angle_beta   90.00
_cell.angle_gamma   90.00
#
_symmetry.space_group_name_H-M   'P 1'
#
loop_
_entity.id
_entity.type
_entity.pdbx_description
1 polymer ?
#
loop_
_entity_poly.entity_id
_entity_poly.type
_entity_poly.pdbx_seq_one_letter_code
_entity_poly.pdbx_strand_id
1 'polypeptide(L)'
;MEIFFRDIKQLLHIKSFIGTSENAVMIQIWTALITILILKALKAQSKFDWYLSNLVAFIRLNLFVKIDLQKWLDKPFEEHIEPPPKFQQGVLF
;
A
#
# COMPACT_ATOMS: atom_id res chain seq x y z
N MET A 1 -6.58 7.00 -18.44
CA MET A 1 -7.67 7.67 -17.70
C MET A 1 -8.58 6.69 -16.95
N GLU A 2 -8.85 5.49 -17.48
CA GLU A 2 -9.81 4.54 -16.90
C GLU A 2 -9.47 4.03 -15.49
N ILE A 3 -8.18 3.85 -15.19
CA ILE A 3 -7.73 3.37 -13.87
C ILE A 3 -8.11 4.37 -12.77
N PHE A 4 -7.95 5.68 -13.02
CA PHE A 4 -8.33 6.74 -12.08
C PHE A 4 -9.83 6.70 -11.73
N PHE A 5 -10.70 6.54 -12.74
CA PHE A 5 -12.14 6.41 -12.51
C PHE A 5 -12.53 5.10 -11.83
N ARG A 6 -11.78 4.03 -12.07
CA ARG A 6 -11.95 2.75 -11.38
C ARG A 6 -11.59 2.88 -9.90
N ASP A 7 -10.47 3.50 -9.57
CA ASP A 7 -10.02 3.74 -8.19
C ASP A 7 -10.99 4.66 -7.43
N ILE A 8 -11.46 5.74 -8.07
CA ILE A 8 -12.52 6.60 -7.51
C ILE A 8 -13.75 5.77 -7.16
N LYS A 9 -14.22 4.94 -8.10
CA LYS A 9 -15.41 4.11 -7.88
C LYS A 9 -15.19 3.08 -6.76
N GLN A 10 -14.00 2.48 -6.66
CA GLN A 10 -13.69 1.54 -5.58
C GLN A 10 -13.63 2.23 -4.21
N LEU A 11 -13.03 3.43 -4.12
CA LEU A 11 -12.93 4.17 -2.87
C LEU A 11 -14.28 4.76 -2.41
N LEU A 12 -15.12 5.21 -3.34
CA LEU A 12 -16.49 5.64 -3.05
C LEU A 12 -17.38 4.48 -2.58
N HIS A 13 -17.05 3.22 -2.92
CA HIS A 13 -17.86 2.04 -2.61
C HIS A 13 -17.39 1.26 -1.36
N ILE A 14 -16.20 1.55 -0.82
CA ILE A 14 -15.56 0.75 0.26
C ILE A 14 -16.15 0.98 1.66
N LYS A 15 -17.06 1.92 1.83
CA LYS A 15 -17.85 2.07 3.05
C LYS A 15 -19.21 2.55 2.58
N SER A 16 -20.26 1.78 2.83
CA SER A 16 -21.64 2.27 2.75
C SER A 16 -21.70 3.72 3.25
N PHE A 17 -22.36 4.62 2.51
CA PHE A 17 -22.47 6.05 2.87
C PHE A 17 -22.85 6.16 4.35
N ILE A 18 -21.88 6.51 5.20
CA ILE A 18 -22.12 6.69 6.64
C ILE A 18 -22.86 8.02 6.75
N GLY A 19 -24.18 7.96 6.61
CA GLY A 19 -25.05 9.12 6.43
C GLY A 19 -25.33 9.39 4.95
N THR A 20 -26.61 9.45 4.61
CA THR A 20 -27.12 9.75 3.25
C THR A 20 -27.32 11.24 3.00
N SER A 21 -26.86 12.12 3.92
CA SER A 21 -27.00 13.56 3.75
C SER A 21 -26.03 14.06 2.68
N GLU A 22 -26.48 15.03 1.88
CA GLU A 22 -25.70 15.62 0.78
C GLU A 22 -24.30 16.09 1.23
N ASN A 23 -24.22 16.71 2.40
CA ASN A 23 -22.95 17.16 2.98
C ASN A 23 -22.01 15.99 3.34
N ALA A 24 -22.55 14.89 3.88
CA ALA A 24 -21.75 13.70 4.19
C ALA A 24 -21.18 13.07 2.92
N VAL A 25 -21.99 13.03 1.85
CA VAL A 25 -21.58 12.56 0.52
C VAL A 25 -20.48 13.45 -0.06
N MET A 26 -20.63 14.79 0.01
CA MET A 26 -19.61 15.72 -0.48
C MET A 26 -18.27 15.53 0.25
N ILE A 27 -18.27 15.43 1.57
CA ILE A 27 -17.04 15.22 2.35
C ILE A 27 -16.38 13.89 1.99
N GLN A 28 -17.15 12.84 1.75
CA GLN A 28 -16.62 11.54 1.32
C GLN A 28 -15.97 11.61 -0.06
N ILE A 29 -16.57 12.34 -1.01
CA ILE A 29 -15.98 12.56 -2.34
C ILE A 29 -14.65 13.31 -2.20
N TRP A 30 -14.61 14.41 -1.45
CA TRP A 30 -13.38 15.16 -1.22
C TRP A 30 -12.29 14.31 -0.55
N THR A 31 -12.67 13.48 0.44
CA THR A 31 -11.75 12.57 1.13
C THR A 31 -11.20 11.50 0.19
N ALA A 32 -12.04 10.92 -0.66
CA ALA A 32 -11.63 9.92 -1.66
C ALA A 32 -10.65 10.54 -2.67
N LEU A 33 -10.90 11.77 -3.13
CA LEU A 33 -10.01 12.49 -4.03
C LEU A 33 -8.63 12.74 -3.39
N ILE A 34 -8.59 13.22 -2.14
CA ILE A 34 -7.35 13.44 -1.40
C ILE A 34 -6.59 12.11 -1.22
N THR A 35 -7.29 11.03 -0.86
CA THR A 35 -6.68 9.71 -0.65
C THR A 35 -6.00 9.19 -1.92
N ILE A 36 -6.66 9.29 -3.08
CA ILE A 36 -6.08 8.88 -4.38
C ILE A 36 -4.85 9.70 -4.72
N LEU A 37 -4.90 11.02 -4.46
CA LEU A 37 -3.78 11.91 -4.71
C LEU A 37 -2.55 11.49 -3.89
N ILE A 38 -2.74 11.20 -2.60
CA ILE A 38 -1.67 10.73 -1.72
C ILE A 38 -1.12 9.38 -2.21
N LEU A 39 -1.97 8.41 -2.53
CA LEU A 39 -1.54 7.10 -3.02
C LEU A 39 -0.71 7.20 -4.30
N LYS A 40 -1.12 8.05 -5.25
CA LYS A 40 -0.35 8.29 -6.48
C LYS A 40 0.96 9.02 -6.20
N ALA A 41 0.98 9.98 -5.28
CA ALA A 41 2.20 10.67 -4.87
C ALA A 41 3.19 9.72 -4.18
N LEU A 42 2.71 8.78 -3.36
CA LEU A 42 3.56 7.75 -2.73
C LEU A 42 4.12 6.78 -3.77
N LYS A 43 3.29 6.32 -4.71
CA LYS A 43 3.75 5.50 -5.84
C LYS A 43 4.77 6.23 -6.72
N ALA A 44 4.62 7.54 -6.92
CA ALA A 44 5.58 8.34 -7.69
C ALA A 44 6.91 8.56 -6.96
N GLN A 45 6.90 8.55 -5.62
CA GLN A 45 8.10 8.71 -4.79
C GLN A 45 8.85 7.40 -4.56
N SER A 46 8.18 6.24 -4.61
CA SER A 46 8.87 4.95 -4.46
C SER A 46 9.78 4.67 -5.64
N LYS A 47 11.00 4.21 -5.35
CA LYS A 47 11.89 3.67 -6.39
C LYS A 47 11.52 2.26 -6.84
N PHE A 48 10.70 1.55 -6.05
CA PHE A 48 10.19 0.22 -6.39
C PHE A 48 8.91 0.31 -7.25
N ASP A 49 8.78 -0.53 -8.28
CA ASP A 49 7.58 -0.52 -9.14
C ASP A 49 6.40 -1.19 -8.41
N TRP A 50 5.61 -0.38 -7.72
CA TRP A 50 4.44 -0.86 -7.00
C TRP A 50 3.22 -1.03 -7.90
N TYR A 51 2.58 -2.19 -7.82
CA TYR A 51 1.18 -2.33 -8.20
C TYR A 51 0.30 -1.58 -7.19
N LEU A 52 -0.63 -0.77 -7.69
CA LEU A 52 -1.47 0.10 -6.86
C LEU A 52 -2.27 -0.69 -5.82
N SER A 53 -2.82 -1.85 -6.21
CA SER A 53 -3.57 -2.73 -5.30
C SER A 53 -2.71 -3.22 -4.13
N ASN A 54 -1.44 -3.57 -4.38
CA ASN A 54 -0.53 -4.01 -3.32
C ASN A 54 -0.20 -2.84 -2.39
N LEU A 55 0.14 -1.67 -2.95
CA LEU A 55 0.44 -0.47 -2.16
C LEU A 55 -0.73 -0.09 -1.24
N VAL A 56 -1.96 -0.09 -1.75
CA VAL A 56 -3.18 0.21 -0.97
C VAL A 56 -3.40 -0.82 0.14
N ALA A 57 -3.28 -2.12 -0.16
CA ALA A 57 -3.45 -3.17 0.83
C ALA A 57 -2.41 -3.06 1.95
N PHE A 58 -1.15 -2.80 1.61
CA PHE A 58 -0.08 -2.64 2.59
C PHE A 58 -0.19 -1.37 3.41
N ILE A 59 -0.53 -0.23 2.81
CA ILE A 59 -0.79 1.01 3.57
C ILE A 59 -1.94 0.80 4.54
N ARG A 60 -2.99 0.08 4.14
CA ARG A 60 -4.10 -0.25 5.04
C ARG A 60 -3.66 -1.09 6.24
N LEU A 61 -2.79 -2.07 6.04
CA LEU A 61 -2.26 -2.92 7.12
C LEU A 61 -1.30 -2.14 8.03
N ASN A 62 -0.50 -1.25 7.47
CA ASN A 62 0.54 -0.50 8.19
C ASN A 62 0.07 0.89 8.64
N LEU A 63 -1.19 1.27 8.42
CA LEU A 63 -1.71 2.61 8.72
C LEU A 63 -1.51 3.02 10.19
N PHE A 64 -1.54 2.04 11.09
CA PHE A 64 -1.40 2.24 12.53
C PHE A 64 -0.02 1.81 13.07
N VAL A 65 0.87 1.35 12.20
CA VAL A 65 2.20 0.86 12.58
C VAL A 65 3.21 2.00 12.40
N LYS A 66 4.09 2.20 13.38
CA LYS A 66 5.22 3.12 13.24
C LYS A 66 6.31 2.45 12.39
N ILE A 67 6.19 2.56 11.06
CA ILE A 67 7.22 2.18 10.10
C ILE A 67 7.81 3.41 9.42
N ASP A 68 9.07 3.33 9.02
CA ASP A 68 9.67 4.32 8.11
C ASP A 68 9.12 4.08 6.70
N LEU A 69 8.03 4.79 6.38
CA LEU A 69 7.24 4.56 5.16
C LEU A 69 8.09 4.71 3.90
N GLN A 70 9.01 5.67 3.88
CA GLN A 70 9.85 5.96 2.71
C GLN A 70 10.87 4.84 2.48
N LYS A 71 11.56 4.38 3.53
CA LYS A 71 12.49 3.26 3.44
C LYS A 71 11.79 1.97 3.01
N TRP A 72 10.58 1.74 3.51
CA TRP A 72 9.77 0.57 3.16
C TRP A 72 9.22 0.64 1.73
N LEU A 73 8.79 1.82 1.26
CA LEU A 73 8.35 2.03 -0.13
C LEU A 73 9.48 1.73 -1.12
N ASP A 74 10.73 2.06 -0.78
CA ASP A 74 11.91 1.77 -1.60
C ASP A 74 12.33 0.28 -1.55
N LYS A 75 12.21 -0.36 -0.39
CA LYS A 75 12.59 -1.76 -0.16
C LYS A 75 11.54 -2.51 0.69
N PRO A 76 10.45 -3.01 0.09
CA PRO A 76 9.39 -3.67 0.83
C PRO A 76 9.72 -5.06 1.35
N PHE A 77 10.69 -5.72 0.73
CA PHE A 77 11.15 -7.05 1.11
C PHE A 77 12.54 -6.90 1.71
N GLU A 78 12.73 -7.43 2.92
CA GLU A 78 14.07 -7.68 3.43
C GLU A 78 14.66 -8.82 2.59
N GLU A 79 15.84 -8.61 2.02
CA GLU A 79 16.57 -9.67 1.31
C GLU A 79 16.69 -10.85 2.28
N HIS A 80 16.08 -11.98 1.92
CA HIS A 80 16.28 -13.23 2.63
C HIS A 80 17.77 -13.54 2.56
N ILE A 81 18.47 -13.31 3.67
CA ILE A 81 19.83 -13.77 3.84
C ILE A 81 19.73 -15.29 3.74
N GLU A 82 20.21 -15.85 2.63
CA GLU A 82 20.26 -17.29 2.43
C GLU A 82 20.95 -17.90 3.66
N PRO A 83 20.39 -18.94 4.29
CA PRO A 83 21.04 -19.55 5.44
C PRO A 83 22.47 -19.95 4.99
N PRO A 84 23.50 -19.64 5.81
CA PRO A 84 24.88 -19.91 5.44
C PRO A 84 25.02 -21.36 4.96
N PRO A 85 25.80 -21.61 3.90
CA PRO A 85 25.91 -22.94 3.32
C PRO A 85 26.24 -23.94 4.43
N LYS A 86 25.39 -24.96 4.58
CA LYS A 86 25.59 -26.03 5.55
C LYS A 86 26.94 -26.69 5.24
N PHE A 87 27.99 -26.32 5.95
CA PHE A 87 29.24 -27.06 5.94
C PHE A 87 28.89 -28.51 6.30
N GLN A 88 29.18 -29.46 5.40
CA GLN A 88 29.08 -30.88 5.66
C GLN A 88 30.03 -31.24 6.81
N GLN A 89 29.51 -31.24 8.04
CA GLN A 89 30.24 -31.74 9.20
C GLN A 89 30.22 -33.27 9.18
N GLY A 90 31.38 -33.86 8.87
CA GLY A 90 31.88 -35.10 9.48
C GLY A 90 31.36 -36.41 8.90
N VAL A 91 32.03 -36.92 7.86
CA VAL A 91 32.30 -38.37 7.79
C VAL A 91 33.67 -38.61 8.45
N LEU A 92 33.64 -38.89 9.75
CA LEU A 92 34.76 -39.53 10.44
C LEU A 92 34.69 -41.02 10.07
N PHE A 93 35.55 -41.44 9.15
CA PHE A 93 36.02 -42.81 9.03
C PHE A 93 37.50 -42.84 9.41
#